data_AF-K9VYF3-F1
#
_entry.id   AF-K9VYF3-F1
#
_cell.length_a   1.000
_cell.length_b   1.000
_cell.length_c   1.000
_cell.angle_alpha   90.00
_cell.angle_beta   90.00
_cell.angle_gamma   90.00
#
_symmetry.space_group_name_H-M   'P 1'
#
loop_
_entity.id
_entity.type
_entity.pdbx_description
1 polymer ?
#
loop_
_entity_poly.entity_id
_entity_poly.type
_entity_poly.pdbx_seq_one_letter_code
_entity_poly.pdbx_strand_id
1 'polypeptide(L)'
;MAGTLERIEKDLVVLGEVVATLAAEFDSNYSTYLESLGQAVRQQLILASYHICTQGYPDAFVRLPFSQRQQLQKSLREMAEKAQTQLPLLVENVSSSAGQESESDDTNAIANTINTPTPITNPEQLGNRIEKLEEAIAQTLHQLSRNSNRLLQQSEILPPQLPEEVLEVAAQADGSGENVLGQPNLLNLVMETENPQEPESAKITQILAIRLRLSEIEFADTSAMANRNQIRHLSSRLSTLRREYHKKQRERTIAEAEAAWRSSWFEE
;
A
#
# COMPACT_ATOMS: atom_id res chain seq x y z
N MET A 1 37.08 19.24 23.12
CA MET A 1 36.05 19.33 22.04
C MET A 1 35.95 18.05 21.22
N ALA A 2 37.05 17.32 20.97
CA ALA A 2 36.99 15.97 20.39
C ALA A 2 36.06 15.00 21.14
N GLY A 3 36.12 14.98 22.48
CA GLY A 3 35.23 14.11 23.28
C GLY A 3 33.73 14.44 23.23
N THR A 4 33.34 15.65 22.77
CA THR A 4 31.92 15.99 22.58
C THR A 4 31.40 15.42 21.27
N LEU A 5 32.21 15.49 20.19
CA LEU A 5 31.87 14.90 18.90
C LEU A 5 31.82 13.38 18.97
N GLU A 6 32.84 12.75 19.58
CA GLU A 6 32.87 11.29 19.79
C GLU A 6 31.66 10.79 20.60
N ARG A 7 31.15 11.59 21.55
CA ARG A 7 29.95 11.25 22.32
C ARG A 7 28.70 11.33 21.46
N ILE A 8 28.56 12.36 20.62
CA ILE A 8 27.42 12.49 19.71
C ILE A 8 27.42 11.36 18.67
N GLU A 9 28.59 10.98 18.16
CA GLU A 9 28.72 9.83 17.25
C GLU A 9 28.31 8.52 17.92
N LYS A 10 28.74 8.28 19.16
CA LYS A 10 28.30 7.11 19.94
C LYS A 10 26.78 7.12 20.15
N ASP A 11 26.19 8.27 20.49
CA ASP A 11 24.74 8.39 20.65
C ASP A 11 24.01 8.07 19.32
N LEU A 12 24.52 8.53 18.17
CA LEU A 12 23.96 8.23 16.85
C LEU A 12 24.06 6.75 16.48
N VAL A 13 25.16 6.07 16.83
CA VAL A 13 25.30 4.62 16.63
C VAL A 13 24.27 3.86 17.45
N VAL A 14 24.09 4.22 18.73
CA VAL A 14 23.07 3.61 19.59
C VAL A 14 21.67 3.84 19.05
N LEU A 15 21.36 5.05 18.59
CA LEU A 15 20.08 5.33 17.93
C LEU A 15 19.91 4.48 16.66
N GLY A 16 20.98 4.26 15.89
CA GLY A 16 20.97 3.40 14.70
C GLY A 16 20.70 1.93 15.02
N GLU A 17 21.21 1.41 16.14
CA GLU A 17 20.88 0.06 16.63
C GLU A 17 19.40 -0.04 17.03
N VAL A 18 18.85 1.00 17.66
CA VAL A 18 17.41 1.07 17.96
C VAL A 18 16.58 1.12 16.67
N VAL A 19 17.03 1.81 15.62
CA VAL A 19 16.36 1.78 14.31
C VAL A 19 16.40 0.37 13.71
N ALA A 20 17.54 -0.33 13.78
CA ALA A 20 17.68 -1.68 13.24
C ALA A 20 16.76 -2.68 13.95
N THR A 21 16.65 -2.59 15.28
CA THR A 21 15.67 -3.40 16.03
C THR A 21 14.23 -3.07 15.64
N LEU A 22 13.89 -1.79 15.51
CA LEU A 22 12.56 -1.36 15.08
C LEU A 22 12.24 -1.84 13.65
N ALA A 23 13.23 -1.85 12.75
CA ALA A 23 13.08 -2.37 11.39
C ALA A 23 12.73 -3.87 11.40
N ALA A 24 13.42 -4.67 12.22
CA ALA A 24 13.10 -6.09 12.37
C ALA A 24 11.70 -6.32 12.96
N GLU A 25 11.28 -5.48 13.92
CA GLU A 25 9.91 -5.50 14.44
C GLU A 25 8.88 -5.20 13.33
N PHE A 26 9.11 -4.18 12.50
CA PHE A 26 8.26 -3.87 11.36
C PHE A 26 8.17 -5.04 10.37
N ASP A 27 9.29 -5.66 10.03
CA ASP A 27 9.34 -6.77 9.08
C ASP A 27 8.49 -7.95 9.57
N SER A 28 8.62 -8.32 10.85
CA SER A 28 7.80 -9.37 11.44
C SER A 28 6.31 -9.00 11.47
N ASN A 29 5.96 -7.76 11.83
CA ASN A 29 4.57 -7.33 11.94
C ASN A 29 3.90 -7.21 10.56
N TYR A 30 4.62 -6.68 9.56
CA TYR A 30 4.11 -6.61 8.18
C TYR A 30 3.98 -8.00 7.55
N SER A 31 4.87 -8.95 7.84
CA SER A 31 4.73 -10.33 7.37
C SER A 31 3.39 -10.94 7.84
N THR A 32 3.13 -10.91 9.14
CA THR A 32 1.89 -11.46 9.72
C THR A 32 0.65 -10.67 9.30
N TYR A 33 0.76 -9.34 9.20
CA TYR A 33 -0.29 -8.48 8.69
C TYR A 33 -0.68 -8.85 7.25
N LEU A 34 0.29 -8.98 6.35
CA LEU A 34 0.03 -9.24 4.93
C LEU A 34 -0.48 -10.65 4.66
N GLU A 35 -0.10 -11.64 5.48
CA GLU A 35 -0.73 -12.96 5.47
C GLU A 35 -2.22 -12.87 5.82
N SER A 36 -2.55 -12.18 6.91
CA SER A 36 -3.93 -11.99 7.37
C SER A 36 -4.74 -11.16 6.35
N LEU A 37 -4.15 -10.07 5.85
CA LEU A 37 -4.74 -9.21 4.84
C LEU A 37 -4.99 -9.98 3.55
N GLY A 38 -4.05 -10.82 3.09
CA GLY A 38 -4.21 -11.64 1.89
C GLY A 38 -5.42 -12.57 1.98
N GLN A 39 -5.64 -13.20 3.15
CA GLN A 39 -6.82 -14.01 3.39
C GLN A 39 -8.10 -13.17 3.39
N ALA A 40 -8.11 -12.02 4.06
CA ALA A 40 -9.25 -11.12 4.12
C ALA A 40 -9.62 -10.58 2.73
N VAL A 41 -8.64 -10.14 1.94
CA VAL A 41 -8.81 -9.67 0.55
C VAL A 41 -9.46 -10.74 -0.32
N ARG A 42 -8.98 -11.99 -0.22
CA ARG A 42 -9.59 -13.10 -0.96
C ARG A 42 -11.06 -13.26 -0.62
N GLN A 43 -11.40 -13.29 0.67
CA GLN A 43 -12.79 -13.46 1.11
C GLN A 43 -13.67 -12.29 0.65
N GLN A 44 -13.18 -11.06 0.84
CA GLN A 44 -13.92 -9.85 0.48
C GLN A 44 -14.14 -9.73 -1.03
N LEU A 45 -13.17 -10.10 -1.87
CA LEU A 45 -13.38 -10.10 -3.32
C LEU A 45 -14.47 -11.09 -3.74
N ILE A 46 -14.49 -12.28 -3.16
CA ILE A 46 -15.52 -13.30 -3.47
C ILE A 46 -16.90 -12.82 -3.01
N LEU A 47 -17.01 -12.22 -1.81
CA LEU A 47 -18.26 -11.66 -1.31
C LEU A 47 -18.75 -10.49 -2.17
N ALA A 48 -17.88 -9.53 -2.48
CA ALA A 48 -18.23 -8.40 -3.35
C ALA A 48 -18.71 -8.88 -4.73
N SER A 49 -18.02 -9.86 -5.32
CA SER A 49 -18.41 -10.45 -6.61
C SER A 49 -19.76 -11.16 -6.54
N TYR A 50 -20.02 -11.91 -5.45
CA TYR A 50 -21.30 -12.54 -5.20
C TYR A 50 -22.42 -11.51 -5.11
N HIS A 51 -22.22 -10.43 -4.35
CA HIS A 51 -23.20 -9.35 -4.21
C HIS A 51 -23.48 -8.65 -5.54
N ILE A 52 -22.46 -8.34 -6.34
CA ILE A 52 -22.67 -7.79 -7.68
C ILE A 52 -23.49 -8.74 -8.55
N CYS A 53 -23.16 -10.03 -8.58
CA CYS A 53 -23.85 -10.98 -9.46
C CYS A 53 -25.28 -11.29 -9.01
N THR A 54 -25.59 -11.21 -7.71
CA THR A 54 -26.88 -11.66 -7.16
C THR A 54 -27.81 -10.53 -6.76
N GLN A 55 -27.28 -9.34 -6.48
CA GLN A 55 -28.04 -8.19 -6.00
C GLN A 55 -27.86 -6.97 -6.90
N GLY A 56 -26.66 -6.76 -7.45
CA GLY A 56 -26.41 -5.70 -8.42
C GLY A 56 -27.03 -6.00 -9.80
N TYR A 57 -26.70 -7.15 -10.38
CA TYR A 57 -27.08 -7.53 -11.75
C TYR A 57 -27.57 -8.99 -11.84
N PRO A 58 -28.60 -9.37 -11.07
CA PRO A 58 -29.13 -10.74 -11.08
C PRO A 58 -29.60 -11.19 -12.46
N ASP A 59 -30.28 -10.31 -13.21
CA ASP A 59 -30.78 -10.62 -14.54
C ASP A 59 -29.65 -10.91 -15.54
N ALA A 60 -28.56 -10.12 -15.49
CA ALA A 60 -27.39 -10.34 -16.33
C ALA A 60 -26.77 -11.70 -16.00
N PHE A 61 -26.58 -12.00 -14.71
CA PHE A 61 -25.99 -13.25 -14.27
C PHE A 61 -26.82 -14.49 -14.62
N VAL A 62 -28.15 -14.43 -14.47
CA VAL A 62 -29.04 -15.56 -14.81
C VAL A 62 -29.09 -15.82 -16.31
N ARG A 63 -28.96 -14.78 -17.14
CA ARG A 63 -28.91 -14.91 -18.62
C ARG A 63 -27.63 -15.60 -19.10
N LEU A 64 -26.55 -15.57 -18.32
CA LEU A 64 -25.31 -16.24 -18.70
C LEU A 64 -25.49 -17.77 -18.79
N PRO A 65 -25.00 -18.41 -19.87
CA PRO A 65 -24.85 -19.85 -19.96
C PRO A 65 -24.09 -20.41 -18.75
N PHE A 66 -24.42 -21.65 -18.36
CA PHE A 66 -23.78 -22.30 -17.21
C PHE A 66 -22.24 -22.30 -17.30
N SER A 67 -21.68 -22.58 -18.48
CA SER A 67 -20.23 -22.56 -18.71
C SER A 67 -19.60 -21.17 -18.48
N GLN A 68 -20.28 -20.09 -18.88
CA GLN A 68 -19.80 -18.72 -18.67
C GLN A 68 -19.87 -18.34 -17.19
N ARG A 69 -20.93 -18.73 -16.47
CA ARG A 69 -21.01 -18.55 -15.01
C ARG A 69 -19.89 -19.29 -14.29
N GLN A 70 -19.63 -20.55 -14.68
CA GLN A 70 -18.54 -21.35 -14.11
C GLN A 70 -17.17 -20.71 -14.39
N GLN A 71 -16.94 -20.22 -15.60
CA GLN A 71 -15.70 -19.57 -15.98
C GLN A 71 -15.50 -18.26 -15.20
N LEU A 72 -16.51 -17.40 -15.11
CA LEU A 72 -16.47 -16.16 -14.33
C LEU A 72 -16.11 -16.45 -12.86
N GLN A 73 -16.81 -17.38 -12.22
CA GLN A 73 -16.54 -17.77 -10.84
C GLN A 73 -15.16 -18.40 -10.64
N LYS A 74 -14.64 -19.13 -11.63
CA LYS A 74 -13.29 -19.68 -11.58
C LYS A 74 -12.24 -18.57 -11.68
N SER A 75 -12.37 -17.67 -12.66
CA SER A 75 -11.43 -16.57 -12.86
C SER A 75 -11.40 -15.59 -11.68
N LEU A 76 -12.55 -15.28 -11.06
CA LEU A 76 -12.59 -14.47 -9.84
C LEU A 76 -11.85 -15.15 -8.67
N ARG A 77 -12.00 -16.47 -8.51
CA ARG A 77 -11.28 -17.25 -7.49
C ARG A 77 -9.78 -17.26 -7.73
N GLU A 78 -9.36 -17.47 -8.98
CA GLU A 78 -7.93 -17.45 -9.34
C GLU A 78 -7.31 -16.07 -9.09
N MET A 79 -8.02 -14.97 -9.39
CA MET A 79 -7.54 -13.62 -9.06
C MET A 79 -7.43 -13.40 -7.55
N ALA A 80 -8.41 -13.89 -6.77
CA ALA A 80 -8.41 -13.79 -5.32
C ALA A 80 -7.24 -14.58 -4.69
N GLU A 81 -6.98 -15.80 -5.19
CA GLU A 81 -5.87 -16.66 -4.76
C GLU A 81 -4.51 -16.09 -5.13
N LYS A 82 -4.40 -15.49 -6.32
CA LYS A 82 -3.20 -14.78 -6.74
C LYS A 82 -2.92 -13.59 -5.83
N ALA A 83 -3.92 -12.77 -5.51
CA ALA A 83 -3.74 -11.65 -4.60
C ALA A 83 -3.34 -12.10 -3.19
N GLN A 84 -3.97 -13.16 -2.66
CA GLN A 84 -3.63 -13.75 -1.37
C GLN A 84 -2.16 -14.18 -1.28
N THR A 85 -1.60 -14.72 -2.36
CA THR A 85 -0.21 -15.20 -2.39
C THR A 85 0.79 -14.09 -2.72
N GLN A 86 0.37 -13.03 -3.44
CA GLN A 86 1.23 -11.91 -3.81
C GLN A 86 1.45 -10.90 -2.68
N LEU A 87 0.44 -10.64 -1.85
CA LEU A 87 0.52 -9.64 -0.77
C LEU A 87 1.69 -9.90 0.20
N PRO A 88 1.90 -11.12 0.74
CA PRO A 88 3.03 -11.39 1.63
C PRO A 88 4.41 -11.14 0.98
N LEU A 89 4.53 -11.35 -0.34
CA LEU A 89 5.80 -11.16 -1.07
C LEU A 89 6.21 -9.68 -1.19
N LEU A 90 5.30 -8.74 -0.90
CA LEU A 90 5.61 -7.30 -0.96
C LEU A 90 6.71 -6.90 0.03
N VAL A 91 6.79 -7.56 1.19
CA VAL A 91 7.85 -7.28 2.19
C VAL A 91 9.23 -7.50 1.57
N GLU A 92 9.44 -8.64 0.92
CA GLU A 92 10.72 -9.00 0.30
C GLU A 92 11.03 -8.12 -0.92
N ASN A 93 10.02 -7.84 -1.75
CA ASN A 93 10.18 -7.03 -2.96
C ASN A 93 10.58 -5.59 -2.65
N VAL A 94 9.92 -4.96 -1.67
CA VAL A 94 10.23 -3.57 -1.27
C VAL A 94 11.63 -3.50 -0.63
N SER A 95 12.02 -4.52 0.15
CA SER A 95 13.37 -4.64 0.72
C SER A 95 14.46 -4.71 -0.34
N SER A 96 14.20 -5.46 -1.42
CA SER A 96 15.14 -5.65 -2.52
C SER A 96 15.27 -4.41 -3.41
N SER A 97 14.20 -3.61 -3.52
CA SER A 97 14.21 -2.35 -4.29
C SER A 97 15.01 -1.22 -3.65
N ALA A 98 15.19 -1.26 -2.32
CA ALA A 98 15.90 -0.22 -1.57
C ALA A 98 17.42 -0.19 -1.82
N GLY A 99 17.98 -1.17 -2.53
CA GLY A 99 19.41 -1.26 -2.85
C GLY A 99 19.85 -0.57 -4.15
N GLN A 100 18.94 0.05 -4.92
CA GLN A 100 19.26 0.60 -6.25
C GLN A 100 19.14 2.14 -6.38
N GLU A 101 18.74 2.87 -5.34
CA GLU A 101 18.69 4.34 -5.36
C GLU A 101 19.98 4.96 -4.78
N SER A 102 21.12 4.67 -5.41
CA SER A 102 22.38 5.43 -5.23
C SER A 102 23.27 5.30 -6.48
N GLU A 103 23.01 6.12 -7.49
CA GLU A 103 24.04 6.65 -8.40
C GLU A 103 24.70 7.85 -7.65
N SER A 104 25.98 8.15 -7.67
CA SER A 104 27.15 7.63 -8.40
C SER A 104 28.38 8.29 -7.75
N ASP A 105 29.40 7.53 -7.36
CA ASP A 105 30.78 8.00 -7.53
C ASP A 105 31.74 6.81 -7.63
N ASP A 106 32.71 6.96 -8.53
CA ASP A 106 33.65 5.95 -8.99
C ASP A 106 34.38 5.21 -7.86
N THR A 107 34.37 3.86 -7.86
CA THR A 107 35.58 3.06 -8.09
C THR A 107 35.30 1.55 -8.13
N ASN A 108 35.92 0.90 -9.11
CA ASN A 108 36.03 -0.56 -9.26
C ASN A 108 36.43 -1.26 -7.94
N ALA A 109 35.54 -2.11 -7.43
CA ALA A 109 35.92 -3.24 -6.58
C ALA A 109 34.97 -4.41 -6.85
N ILE A 110 35.51 -5.41 -7.56
CA ILE A 110 34.91 -6.74 -7.70
C ILE A 110 34.91 -7.37 -6.31
N ALA A 111 33.76 -7.34 -5.63
CA ALA A 111 33.52 -8.09 -4.41
C ALA A 111 32.16 -8.77 -4.51
N ASN A 112 32.19 -10.06 -4.86
CA ASN A 112 31.09 -11.00 -4.62
C ASN A 112 30.72 -10.92 -3.14
N THR A 113 29.66 -10.17 -2.83
CA THR A 113 29.17 -9.99 -1.47
C THR A 113 27.86 -10.74 -1.38
N ILE A 114 27.86 -11.74 -0.49
CA ILE A 114 26.72 -12.55 -0.09
C ILE A 114 25.57 -11.61 0.30
N ASN A 115 24.38 -11.84 -0.26
CA ASN A 115 23.13 -11.14 0.05
C ASN A 115 22.77 -11.33 1.54
N THR A 116 23.31 -10.51 2.43
CA THR A 116 22.68 -10.23 3.72
C THR A 116 22.11 -8.82 3.68
N PRO A 117 20.79 -8.64 3.92
CA PRO A 117 20.20 -7.31 3.98
C PRO A 117 20.93 -6.52 5.06
N THR A 118 21.56 -5.42 4.65
CA THR A 118 22.24 -4.52 5.56
C THR A 118 21.20 -3.97 6.54
N PRO A 119 21.45 -4.01 7.86
CA PRO A 119 20.47 -3.52 8.82
C PRO A 119 20.21 -2.04 8.59
N ILE A 120 18.93 -1.66 8.47
CA ILE A 120 18.53 -0.27 8.30
C ILE A 120 18.82 0.46 9.62
N THR A 121 19.80 1.35 9.61
CA THR A 121 20.21 2.13 10.79
C THR A 121 19.74 3.58 10.72
N ASN A 122 19.23 4.03 9.57
CA ASN A 122 18.70 5.38 9.38
C ASN A 122 17.16 5.36 9.45
N PRO A 123 16.53 6.16 10.34
CA PRO A 123 15.08 6.20 10.47
C PRO A 123 14.37 6.73 9.22
N GLU A 124 15.02 7.54 8.39
CA GLU A 124 14.47 8.01 7.11
C GLU A 124 14.34 6.88 6.09
N GLN A 125 15.38 6.03 5.99
CA GLN A 125 15.35 4.87 5.11
C GLN A 125 14.25 3.89 5.53
N LEU A 126 14.08 3.67 6.84
CA LEU A 126 13.00 2.85 7.37
C LEU A 126 11.62 3.45 7.05
N GLY A 127 11.46 4.76 7.23
CA GLY A 127 10.22 5.47 6.89
C GLY A 127 9.84 5.33 5.41
N ASN A 128 10.79 5.58 4.51
CA ASN A 128 10.57 5.47 3.07
C ASN A 128 10.24 4.05 2.64
N ARG A 129 10.87 3.04 3.25
CA ARG A 129 10.58 1.62 2.99
C ARG A 129 9.14 1.27 3.39
N ILE A 130 8.68 1.77 4.53
CA ILE A 130 7.30 1.58 5.00
C ILE A 130 6.32 2.27 4.05
N GLU A 131 6.60 3.49 3.63
CA GLU A 131 5.75 4.23 2.68
C GLU A 131 5.63 3.49 1.34
N LYS A 132 6.75 3.03 0.77
CA LYS A 132 6.76 2.21 -0.46
C LYS A 132 5.95 0.92 -0.29
N LEU A 133 5.98 0.31 0.90
CA LEU A 133 5.20 -0.89 1.20
C LEU A 133 3.69 -0.60 1.26
N GLU A 134 3.28 0.48 1.94
CA GLU A 134 1.88 0.91 2.00
C GLU A 134 1.34 1.27 0.62
N GLU A 135 2.14 1.95 -0.20
CA GLU A 135 1.78 2.26 -1.59
C GLU A 135 1.60 0.97 -2.41
N ALA A 136 2.50 0.00 -2.28
CA ALA A 136 2.41 -1.28 -2.99
C ALA A 136 1.15 -2.08 -2.60
N ILE A 137 0.74 -2.03 -1.32
CA ILE A 137 -0.52 -2.64 -0.84
C ILE A 137 -1.71 -1.96 -1.52
N ALA A 138 -1.76 -0.61 -1.49
CA ALA A 138 -2.83 0.16 -2.11
C ALA A 138 -2.95 -0.12 -3.62
N GLN A 139 -1.82 -0.11 -4.33
CA GLN A 139 -1.74 -0.43 -5.75
C GLN A 139 -2.23 -1.86 -6.05
N THR A 140 -1.89 -2.83 -5.20
CA THR A 140 -2.35 -4.22 -5.35
C THR A 140 -3.87 -4.33 -5.25
N LEU A 141 -4.49 -3.68 -4.26
CA LEU A 141 -5.96 -3.67 -4.09
C LEU A 141 -6.66 -2.94 -5.23
N HIS A 142 -6.08 -1.84 -5.69
CA HIS A 142 -6.58 -1.07 -6.82
C HIS A 142 -6.58 -1.90 -8.10
N GLN A 143 -5.44 -2.51 -8.43
CA GLN A 143 -5.32 -3.35 -9.62
C GLN A 143 -6.27 -4.56 -9.56
N LEU A 144 -6.44 -5.16 -8.38
CA LEU A 144 -7.37 -6.26 -8.17
C LEU A 144 -8.83 -5.83 -8.41
N SER A 145 -9.21 -4.66 -7.91
CA SER A 145 -10.54 -4.07 -8.15
C SER A 145 -10.76 -3.81 -9.65
N ARG A 146 -9.80 -3.16 -10.32
CA ARG A 146 -9.84 -2.91 -11.78
C ARG A 146 -9.99 -4.19 -12.59
N ASN A 147 -9.13 -5.18 -12.33
CA ASN A 147 -9.15 -6.46 -13.03
C ASN A 147 -10.47 -7.20 -12.83
N SER A 148 -11.02 -7.16 -11.62
CA SER A 148 -12.29 -7.81 -11.30
C SER A 148 -13.47 -7.14 -12.01
N ASN A 149 -13.52 -5.81 -12.02
CA ASN A 149 -14.53 -5.05 -12.77
C ASN A 149 -14.42 -5.29 -14.28
N ARG A 150 -13.20 -5.32 -14.82
CA ARG A 150 -12.97 -5.62 -16.24
C ARG A 150 -13.44 -7.03 -16.61
N LEU A 151 -13.21 -8.02 -15.75
CA LEU A 151 -13.71 -9.38 -15.94
C LEU A 151 -15.24 -9.43 -15.92
N LEU A 152 -15.88 -8.70 -15.00
CA LEU A 152 -17.34 -8.61 -14.91
C LEU A 152 -17.94 -7.92 -16.14
N GLN A 153 -17.27 -6.89 -16.67
CA GLN A 153 -17.67 -6.20 -17.90
C GLN A 153 -17.53 -7.12 -19.14
N GLN A 154 -16.41 -7.85 -19.24
CA GLN A 154 -16.19 -8.85 -20.29
C GLN A 154 -17.19 -10.01 -20.25
N SER A 155 -17.73 -10.30 -19.06
CA SER A 155 -18.76 -11.31 -18.85
C SER A 155 -20.18 -10.74 -18.97
N GLU A 156 -20.33 -9.52 -19.50
CA GLU A 156 -21.62 -8.84 -19.70
C GLU A 156 -22.45 -8.65 -18.41
N ILE A 157 -21.80 -8.71 -17.24
CA ILE A 157 -22.42 -8.43 -15.94
C ILE A 157 -22.47 -6.92 -15.71
N LEU A 158 -21.33 -6.25 -15.88
CA LEU A 158 -21.25 -4.78 -15.78
C LEU A 158 -21.51 -4.14 -17.15
N PRO A 159 -22.18 -2.96 -17.17
CA PRO A 159 -22.38 -2.23 -18.41
C PRO A 159 -21.04 -1.79 -19.02
N PRO A 160 -20.94 -1.70 -20.36
CA PRO A 160 -19.70 -1.35 -21.05
C PRO A 160 -19.26 0.11 -20.82
N GLN A 161 -20.14 0.97 -20.31
CA GLN A 161 -19.95 2.41 -20.20
C GLN A 161 -19.25 2.86 -18.90
N LEU A 162 -18.56 1.99 -18.18
CA LEU A 162 -17.83 2.37 -16.97
C LEU A 162 -16.49 3.03 -17.35
N PRO A 163 -16.33 4.36 -17.33
CA PRO A 163 -15.07 4.98 -17.71
C PRO A 163 -14.05 4.67 -16.62
N GLU A 164 -12.88 4.14 -17.01
CA GLU A 164 -11.80 3.87 -16.04
C GLU A 164 -11.45 5.14 -15.25
N GLU A 165 -11.56 6.32 -15.87
CA GLU A 165 -11.33 7.63 -15.23
C GLU A 165 -12.28 7.90 -14.05
N VAL A 166 -13.55 7.47 -14.09
CA VAL A 166 -14.50 7.68 -12.98
C VAL A 166 -14.16 6.76 -11.80
N LEU A 167 -13.67 5.55 -12.06
CA LEU A 167 -13.17 4.66 -11.02
C LEU A 167 -11.93 5.24 -10.34
N GLU A 168 -11.00 5.83 -11.10
CA GLU A 168 -9.78 6.46 -10.57
C GLU A 168 -10.11 7.71 -9.73
N VAL A 169 -11.01 8.57 -10.20
CA VAL A 169 -11.44 9.77 -9.46
C VAL A 169 -12.20 9.37 -8.20
N ALA A 170 -13.07 8.37 -8.27
CA ALA A 170 -13.70 7.83 -7.09
C ALA A 170 -12.65 7.22 -6.14
N ALA A 171 -11.64 6.50 -6.66
CA ALA A 171 -10.56 5.89 -5.88
C ALA A 171 -9.82 6.89 -4.99
N GLN A 172 -9.68 8.14 -5.46
CA GLN A 172 -9.05 9.23 -4.71
C GLN A 172 -10.00 9.94 -3.73
N ALA A 173 -11.31 9.90 -4.00
CA ALA A 173 -12.33 10.47 -3.13
C ALA A 173 -12.69 9.50 -1.99
N ASP A 174 -11.80 9.36 -1.01
CA ASP A 174 -11.94 8.48 0.16
C ASP A 174 -13.10 8.81 1.12
N GLY A 175 -14.03 9.71 0.76
CA GLY A 175 -15.07 10.18 1.67
C GLY A 175 -16.41 10.62 1.08
N SER A 176 -16.64 10.54 -0.24
CA SER A 176 -17.89 11.06 -0.85
C SER A 176 -18.69 10.03 -1.65
N GLY A 177 -18.20 8.80 -1.78
CA GLY A 177 -19.01 7.68 -2.26
C GLY A 177 -19.97 7.27 -1.15
N GLU A 178 -21.16 7.86 -1.16
CA GLU A 178 -22.27 7.54 -0.27
C GLU A 178 -22.39 6.00 -0.19
N ASN A 179 -22.21 5.43 1.01
CA ASN A 179 -22.37 4.00 1.29
C ASN A 179 -23.89 3.67 1.22
N VAL A 180 -24.52 3.80 0.05
CA VAL A 180 -25.99 3.78 -0.07
C VAL A 180 -26.58 2.40 0.24
N LEU A 181 -25.77 1.32 0.29
CA LEU A 181 -26.26 -0.05 0.48
C LEU A 181 -25.65 -0.82 1.67
N GLY A 182 -24.78 -0.21 2.48
CA GLY A 182 -24.18 -0.88 3.64
C GLY A 182 -23.33 -2.12 3.31
N GLN A 183 -22.96 -2.31 2.04
CA GLN A 183 -22.15 -3.44 1.60
C GLN A 183 -20.68 -3.04 1.49
N PRO A 184 -19.78 -3.79 2.16
CA PRO A 184 -18.36 -3.49 2.09
C PRO A 184 -17.83 -3.72 0.68
N ASN A 185 -16.84 -2.93 0.32
CA ASN A 185 -16.04 -3.07 -0.89
C ASN A 185 -16.78 -2.88 -2.22
N LEU A 186 -17.89 -2.14 -2.22
CA LEU A 186 -18.66 -1.80 -3.41
C LEU A 186 -18.76 -0.28 -3.57
N LEU A 187 -18.76 0.18 -4.83
CA LEU A 187 -18.93 1.56 -5.22
C LEU A 187 -20.20 1.69 -6.06
N ASN A 188 -21.08 2.61 -5.67
CA ASN A 188 -22.26 2.98 -6.46
C ASN A 188 -21.98 4.29 -7.21
N LEU A 189 -22.01 4.24 -8.53
CA LEU A 189 -21.82 5.38 -9.42
C LEU A 189 -23.16 5.76 -10.04
N VAL A 190 -23.51 7.03 -9.96
CA VAL A 190 -24.70 7.57 -10.63
C VAL A 190 -24.22 8.27 -11.89
N MET A 191 -24.61 7.77 -13.07
CA MET A 191 -24.25 8.38 -14.36
C MET A 191 -25.48 8.91 -15.06
N GLU A 192 -25.40 10.14 -15.54
CA GLU A 192 -26.41 10.72 -16.43
C GLU A 192 -26.05 10.34 -17.87
N THR A 193 -26.87 9.49 -18.47
CA THR A 193 -26.73 9.15 -19.89
C THR A 193 -27.68 10.01 -20.71
N GLU A 194 -27.13 10.87 -21.56
CA GLU A 194 -27.88 11.60 -22.57
C GLU A 194 -28.24 10.61 -23.69
N ASN A 195 -29.53 10.41 -23.92
CA ASN A 195 -29.99 9.58 -25.03
C ASN A 195 -29.95 10.45 -26.31
N PRO A 196 -29.12 10.14 -27.32
CA PRO A 196 -28.99 11.00 -28.51
C PRO A 196 -30.28 11.12 -29.34
N GLN A 197 -31.27 10.26 -29.09
CA GLN A 197 -32.59 10.30 -29.72
C GLN A 197 -33.62 11.15 -28.94
N GLU A 198 -33.39 11.39 -27.65
CA GLU A 198 -34.29 12.15 -26.75
C GLU A 198 -33.44 12.98 -25.76
N PRO A 199 -32.95 14.16 -26.16
CA PRO A 199 -32.06 15.00 -25.33
C PRO A 199 -32.73 15.57 -24.08
N GLU A 200 -34.07 15.52 -23.97
CA GLU A 200 -34.80 16.00 -22.78
C GLU A 200 -34.96 14.95 -21.67
N SER A 201 -34.59 13.68 -21.90
CA SER A 201 -34.64 12.64 -20.87
C SER A 201 -33.24 12.15 -20.49
N ALA A 202 -32.55 12.90 -19.63
CA ALA A 202 -31.34 12.40 -18.98
C ALA A 202 -31.72 11.14 -18.18
N LYS A 203 -31.25 9.96 -18.60
CA LYS A 203 -31.46 8.71 -17.87
C LYS A 203 -30.33 8.55 -16.87
N ILE A 204 -30.67 8.78 -15.61
CA ILE A 204 -29.80 8.49 -14.48
C ILE A 204 -29.68 6.96 -14.34
N THR A 205 -28.50 6.41 -14.61
CA THR A 205 -28.18 4.99 -14.47
C THR A 205 -27.28 4.80 -13.26
N GLN A 206 -27.69 3.96 -12.32
CA GLN A 206 -26.87 3.55 -11.19
C GLN A 206 -26.00 2.34 -11.60
N ILE A 207 -24.71 2.42 -11.33
CA ILE A 207 -23.74 1.37 -11.62
C ILE A 207 -23.05 0.97 -10.34
N LEU A 208 -23.24 -0.29 -9.95
CA LEU A 208 -22.53 -0.93 -8.86
C LEU A 208 -21.26 -1.59 -9.38
N ALA A 209 -20.10 -1.31 -8.78
CA ALA A 209 -18.79 -1.88 -9.14
C ALA A 209 -17.99 -2.31 -7.89
N ILE A 210 -16.98 -3.17 -8.07
CA ILE A 210 -16.08 -3.59 -6.99
C ILE A 210 -15.07 -2.49 -6.72
N ARG A 211 -14.91 -2.14 -5.44
CA ARG A 211 -13.82 -1.29 -4.96
C ARG A 211 -13.34 -1.83 -3.61
N LEU A 212 -12.24 -2.58 -3.62
CA LEU A 212 -11.62 -3.09 -2.41
C LEU A 212 -11.01 -1.93 -1.61
N ARG A 213 -11.58 -1.62 -0.45
CA ARG A 213 -11.13 -0.56 0.45
C ARG A 213 -10.34 -1.18 1.60
N LEU A 214 -9.10 -0.75 1.79
CA LEU A 214 -8.22 -1.32 2.83
C LEU A 214 -8.87 -1.25 4.22
N SER A 215 -9.45 -0.10 4.57
CA SER A 215 -10.11 0.10 5.87
C SER A 215 -11.28 -0.85 6.12
N GLU A 216 -12.06 -1.19 5.10
CA GLU A 216 -13.19 -2.11 5.23
C GLU A 216 -12.75 -3.57 5.30
N ILE A 217 -11.71 -3.92 4.55
CA ILE A 217 -11.10 -5.25 4.61
C ILE A 217 -10.48 -5.49 5.98
N GLU A 218 -9.73 -4.51 6.51
CA GLU A 218 -9.17 -4.55 7.86
C GLU A 218 -10.27 -4.64 8.93
N PHE A 219 -11.35 -3.86 8.78
CA PHE A 219 -12.46 -3.88 9.74
C PHE A 219 -13.19 -5.24 9.76
N ALA A 220 -13.27 -5.91 8.62
CA ALA A 220 -13.94 -7.20 8.52
C ALA A 220 -13.12 -8.37 9.11
N ASP A 221 -11.81 -8.22 9.31
CA ASP A 221 -10.92 -9.27 9.81
C ASP A 221 -10.20 -8.86 11.10
N THR A 222 -10.48 -9.57 12.19
CA THR A 222 -9.95 -9.25 13.52
C THR A 222 -8.42 -9.35 13.59
N SER A 223 -7.81 -10.27 12.84
CA SER A 223 -6.36 -10.49 12.84
C SER A 223 -5.65 -9.37 12.09
N ALA A 224 -6.15 -9.01 10.90
CA ALA A 224 -5.66 -7.87 10.13
C ALA A 224 -5.78 -6.57 10.94
N MET A 225 -6.90 -6.34 11.62
CA MET A 225 -7.10 -5.17 12.48
C MET A 225 -6.10 -5.15 13.65
N ALA A 226 -5.89 -6.28 14.34
CA ALA A 226 -4.95 -6.37 15.44
C ALA A 226 -3.50 -6.06 15.00
N ASN A 227 -3.08 -6.66 13.88
CA ASN A 227 -1.75 -6.42 13.31
C ASN A 227 -1.60 -4.96 12.83
N ARG A 228 -2.64 -4.37 12.23
CA ARG A 228 -2.63 -2.96 11.83
C ARG A 228 -2.44 -2.02 13.03
N ASN A 229 -3.06 -2.33 14.16
CA ASN A 229 -2.87 -1.57 15.38
C ASN A 229 -1.43 -1.67 15.89
N GLN A 230 -0.80 -2.84 15.84
CA GLN A 230 0.63 -3.00 16.16
C GLN A 230 1.52 -2.16 15.23
N ILE A 231 1.27 -2.17 13.92
CA ILE A 231 1.98 -1.33 12.94
C ILE A 231 1.83 0.16 13.25
N ARG A 232 0.63 0.62 13.65
CA ARG A 232 0.41 2.02 14.08
C ARG A 232 1.21 2.36 15.34
N HIS A 233 1.31 1.45 16.31
CA HIS A 233 2.16 1.62 17.49
C HIS A 233 3.63 1.73 17.11
N LEU A 234 4.15 0.87 16.24
CA LEU A 234 5.52 0.96 15.74
C LEU A 234 5.78 2.26 14.98
N SER A 235 4.82 2.71 14.17
CA SER A 235 4.90 3.99 13.43
C SER A 235 5.00 5.19 14.38
N SER A 236 4.28 5.15 15.51
CA SER A 236 4.41 6.17 16.54
C SER A 236 5.83 6.19 17.16
N ARG A 237 6.41 5.02 17.45
CA ARG A 237 7.79 4.89 17.95
C ARG A 237 8.81 5.40 16.94
N LEU A 238 8.65 5.07 15.67
CA LEU A 238 9.49 5.56 14.57
C LEU A 238 9.47 7.09 14.50
N SER A 239 8.29 7.71 14.64
CA SER A 239 8.17 9.16 14.59
C SER A 239 8.95 9.86 15.72
N THR A 240 8.96 9.29 16.92
CA THR A 240 9.73 9.80 18.07
C THR A 240 11.23 9.61 17.82
N LEU A 241 11.63 8.42 17.37
CA LEU A 241 13.03 8.09 17.09
C LEU A 241 13.61 8.98 15.98
N ARG A 242 12.83 9.26 14.93
CA ARG A 242 13.18 10.18 13.85
C ARG A 242 13.49 11.58 14.38
N ARG A 243 12.70 12.10 15.33
CA ARG A 243 12.95 13.41 15.95
C ARG A 243 14.24 13.43 16.76
N GLU A 244 14.48 12.40 17.56
CA GLU A 244 15.70 12.27 18.37
C GLU A 244 16.95 12.17 17.49
N TYR A 245 16.87 11.36 16.44
CA TYR A 245 17.94 11.19 15.45
C TYR A 245 18.27 12.51 14.74
N HIS A 246 17.27 13.24 14.23
CA HIS A 246 17.49 14.55 13.59
C HIS A 246 18.11 15.57 14.54
N LYS A 247 17.68 15.58 15.80
CA LYS A 247 18.27 16.46 16.81
C LYS A 247 19.76 16.15 17.00
N LYS A 248 20.12 14.88 17.16
CA LYS A 248 21.52 14.45 17.31
C LYS A 248 22.35 14.69 16.06
N GLN A 249 21.78 14.47 14.89
CA GLN A 249 22.44 14.75 13.62
C GLN A 249 22.74 16.25 13.47
N ARG A 250 21.81 17.12 13.88
CA ARG A 250 22.03 18.57 13.89
C ARG A 250 23.10 18.99 14.90
N GLU A 251 23.10 18.41 16.11
CA GLU A 251 24.15 18.64 17.12
C GLU A 251 25.53 18.27 16.57
N ARG A 252 25.64 17.14 15.85
CA ARG A 252 26.86 16.69 15.17
C ARG A 252 27.33 17.71 14.13
N THR A 253 26.46 18.12 13.21
CA THR A 253 26.81 19.08 12.14
C THR A 253 27.29 20.41 12.71
N ILE A 254 26.67 20.90 13.80
CA ILE A 254 27.13 22.10 14.49
C ILE A 254 28.53 21.88 15.07
N ALA A 255 28.77 20.78 15.78
CA ALA A 255 30.07 20.47 16.36
C ALA A 255 31.19 20.34 15.29
N GLU A 256 30.89 19.69 14.16
CA GLU A 256 31.80 19.59 13.01
C GLU A 256 32.09 20.96 12.38
N ALA A 257 31.06 21.78 12.16
CA ALA A 257 31.21 23.11 11.60
C ALA A 257 32.04 24.03 12.51
N GLU A 258 31.82 23.98 13.83
CA GLU A 258 32.64 24.76 14.75
C GLU A 258 34.09 24.24 14.83
N ALA A 259 34.32 22.93 14.69
CA ALA A 259 35.67 22.37 14.64
C ALA A 259 36.39 22.82 13.36
N ALA A 260 35.71 22.75 12.21
CA ALA A 260 36.23 23.21 10.92
C ALA A 260 36.50 24.71 10.89
N TRP A 261 35.62 25.52 11.49
CA TRP A 261 35.84 26.97 11.65
C TRP A 261 37.12 27.23 12.47
N ARG A 262 37.29 26.55 13.60
CA ARG A 262 38.49 26.72 14.45
C ARG A 262 39.77 26.26 13.77
N SER A 263 39.73 25.23 12.93
CA SER A 263 40.92 24.73 12.23
C SER A 263 41.29 25.52 10.97
N SER A 264 40.35 26.33 10.44
CA SER A 264 40.58 27.21 9.28
C SER A 264 40.82 28.68 9.66
N TRP A 265 40.73 29.01 10.96
CA TRP A 265 41.00 30.34 11.47
C TRP A 265 42.51 30.55 11.68
N PHE A 266 43.15 31.30 10.78
CA PHE A 266 44.53 31.75 10.91
C PHE A 266 44.55 33.28 11.08
N GLU A 267 45.31 33.79 12.05
CA GLU A 267 45.64 35.23 12.15
C GLU A 267 46.88 35.48 11.29
N GLU A 268 46.77 36.35 10.27
CA GLU A 268 47.93 36.86 9.51
C GLU A 268 48.74 37.90 10.30
#